data_AF-A0A4D4LEQ0-F1
#
_entry.id   AF-A0A4D4LEQ0-F1
#
_cell.length_a   1.000
_cell.length_b   1.000
_cell.length_c   1.000
_cell.angle_alpha   90.00
_cell.angle_beta   90.00
_cell.angle_gamma   90.00
#
_symmetry.space_group_name_H-M   'P 1'
#
loop_
_entity.id
_entity.type
_entity.pdbx_description
1 polymer ?
#
loop_
_entity_poly.entity_id
_entity_poly.type
_entity_poly.pdbx_seq_one_letter_code
_entity_poly.pdbx_strand_id
1 'polypeptide(L)' 'MTEYGYFLAAEEHGPADLVEQARMAEQAGFSHLWISDHYHPGTPPRARAPSSGR' A
#
# COMPACT_ATOMS: atom_id res chain seq x y z
N MET A 1 14.63 -17.58 13.51
CA MET A 1 13.95 -17.88 12.24
C MET A 1 13.90 -16.59 11.45
N THR A 2 14.04 -16.62 10.13
CA THR A 2 13.90 -15.42 9.27
C THR A 2 12.43 -15.27 8.89
N GLU A 3 11.91 -14.04 8.91
CA GLU A 3 10.55 -13.71 8.51
C GLU A 3 10.56 -12.72 7.34
N TYR A 4 9.55 -12.84 6.48
CA TYR A 4 9.34 -11.94 5.36
C TYR A 4 8.03 -11.19 5.58
N GLY A 5 7.97 -9.95 5.13
CA GLY A 5 6.72 -9.20 5.08
C GLY A 5 6.63 -8.32 3.84
N TYR A 6 5.53 -7.58 3.76
CA TYR A 6 5.12 -6.86 2.57
C TYR A 6 5.04 -5.36 2.85
N PHE A 7 5.60 -4.53 1.96
CA PHE A 7 5.63 -3.08 2.10
C PHE A 7 4.55 -2.42 1.24
N LEU A 8 3.77 -1.54 1.86
CA LEU A 8 2.69 -0.78 1.25
C LEU A 8 3.17 0.64 0.96
N ALA A 9 3.35 0.97 -0.32
CA ALA A 9 3.79 2.31 -0.76
C ALA A 9 2.59 3.26 -0.90
N ALA A 10 2.31 4.04 0.16
CA ALA A 10 1.18 4.97 0.20
C ALA A 10 1.33 6.17 -0.77
N GLU A 11 2.54 6.41 -1.28
CA GLU A 11 2.84 7.43 -2.28
C GLU A 11 2.34 7.04 -3.68
N GLU A 12 2.24 5.73 -3.96
CA GLU A 12 1.88 5.20 -5.28
C GLU A 12 0.42 4.73 -5.35
N HIS A 13 -0.12 4.27 -4.22
CA HIS A 13 -1.43 3.62 -4.17
C HIS A 13 -2.43 4.38 -3.29
N GLY A 14 -3.68 4.39 -3.71
CA GLY A 14 -4.74 5.00 -2.91
C GLY A 14 -5.16 4.11 -1.74
N PRO A 15 -5.92 4.65 -0.76
CA PRO A 15 -6.32 3.92 0.44
C PRO A 15 -6.99 2.56 0.16
N ALA A 16 -7.92 2.51 -0.80
CA ALA A 16 -8.59 1.26 -1.16
C ALA A 16 -7.64 0.23 -1.80
N ASP A 17 -6.74 0.67 -2.68
CA ASP A 17 -5.75 -0.21 -3.31
C ASP A 17 -4.77 -0.78 -2.26
N LEU A 18 -4.37 0.04 -1.28
CA LEU A 18 -3.51 -0.39 -0.16
C LEU A 18 -4.20 -1.43 0.73
N VAL A 19 -5.51 -1.28 0.98
CA VAL A 19 -6.30 -2.27 1.74
C VAL A 19 -6.39 -3.58 0.98
N GLU A 20 -6.63 -3.55 -0.34
CA GLU A 20 -6.64 -4.78 -1.15
C GLU A 20 -5.26 -5.44 -1.20
N GLN A 21 -4.18 -4.66 -1.30
CA GLN A 21 -2.82 -5.19 -1.17
C GLN A 21 -2.57 -5.87 0.17
N ALA A 22 -3.00 -5.25 1.29
CA ALA A 22 -2.89 -5.86 2.62
C ALA A 22 -3.68 -7.19 2.69
N ARG A 23 -4.89 -7.22 2.14
CA ARG A 23 -5.72 -8.44 2.05
C ARG A 23 -5.03 -9.53 1.24
N MET A 24 -4.43 -9.18 0.11
CA MET A 24 -3.70 -10.13 -0.75
C MET A 24 -2.42 -10.63 -0.07
N ALA A 25 -1.69 -9.77 0.64
CA ALA A 25 -0.49 -10.15 1.37
C ALA A 25 -0.81 -11.16 2.49
N GLU A 26 -1.89 -10.94 3.25
CA GLU A 26 -2.37 -11.90 4.23
C GLU A 26 -2.74 -13.25 3.59
N GLN A 27 -3.50 -13.25 2.48
CA GLN A 27 -3.83 -14.47 1.73
C GLN A 27 -2.60 -15.20 1.18
N ALA A 28 -1.53 -14.47 0.87
CA ALA A 28 -0.27 -15.03 0.42
C ALA A 28 0.62 -15.57 1.56
N GLY A 29 0.19 -15.41 2.83
CA GLY A 29 0.89 -15.93 4.01
C GLY A 29 1.89 -14.96 4.64
N PHE A 30 1.89 -13.68 4.25
CA PHE A 30 2.68 -12.68 4.98
C PHE A 30 2.02 -12.34 6.32
N SER A 31 2.81 -12.36 7.39
CA SER A 31 2.37 -12.04 8.75
C SER A 31 2.72 -10.62 9.19
N HIS A 32 3.51 -9.91 8.40
CA HIS A 32 4.02 -8.57 8.72
C HIS A 32 3.85 -7.61 7.56
N LEU A 33 3.39 -6.41 7.87
CA LEU A 33 3.22 -5.31 6.92
C LEU A 33 3.94 -4.06 7.43
N TRP A 34 4.49 -3.30 6.49
CA TRP A 34 4.96 -1.93 6.71
C TRP A 34 4.28 -1.02 5.72
N ILE A 35 4.05 0.23 6.12
CA ILE A 35 3.46 1.26 5.26
C ILE A 35 4.28 2.53 5.40
N SER A 36 4.46 3.27 4.31
CA SER A 36 5.03 4.61 4.37
C SER A 36 4.08 5.61 5.02
N ASP A 37 4.63 6.49 5.86
CA ASP A 37 3.93 7.63 6.44
C ASP A 37 4.68 8.90 6.06
N HIS A 38 4.48 9.35 4.82
CA HIS A 38 5.07 10.57 4.30
C HIS A 38 4.01 11.64 4.14
N TYR A 39 4.18 12.72 4.90
CA TYR A 39 3.40 13.93 4.76
C TYR A 39 4.21 15.01 4.02
N HIS A 40 3.65 15.54 2.94
CA HIS A 40 4.26 16.60 2.13
C HIS A 40 3.42 17.90 2.20
N PRO A 41 3.73 18.80 3.13
CA PRO A 41 2.97 20.04 3.31
C PRO A 41 3.09 20.95 2.08
N GLY A 42 1.97 21.55 1.68
CA GLY A 42 1.91 22.51 0.57
C GLY A 42 1.89 21.88 -0.83
N THR A 43 1.99 20.55 -0.94
CA THR A 43 1.86 19.84 -2.21
C THR A 43 0.38 19.51 -2.46
N PRO A 44 -0.19 19.83 -3.64
CA PRO A 44 -1.54 19.41 -3.97
C PRO A 44 -1.62 17.87 -4.04
N PRO A 45 -2.81 17.27 -3.83
CA PRO A 45 -2.98 15.84 -3.96
C PRO A 45 -2.49 15.35 -5.33
N ARG A 46 -1.69 14.30 -5.36
CA ARG A 46 -1.21 13.73 -6.61
C ARG A 46 -2.39 13.13 -7.38
N ALA A 47 -2.53 13.46 -8.67
CA ALA A 47 -3.53 12.84 -9.52
C ALA A 47 -3.18 11.35 -9.71
N ARG A 48 -4.07 10.46 -9.26
CA ARG A 48 -3.91 9.00 -9.43
C ARG A 48 -4.67 8.54 -10.67
N ALA A 49 -4.06 7.67 -11.47
CA ALA A 49 -4.77 6.95 -12.52
C ALA A 49 -5.74 5.94 -11.85
N PRO A 50 -6.95 5.73 -12.39
CA PRO A 50 -7.88 4.76 -11.83
C PRO A 50 -7.24 3.38 -11.83
N SER A 51 -7.36 2.65 -10.71
CA SER A 51 -7.03 1.24 -10.69
C SER A 51 -7.96 0.56 -11.70
N SER A 52 -7.39 -0.07 -12.72
CA SER A 52 -8.16 -0.82 -13.70
C SER A 52 -8.80 -2.00 -12.99
N GLY A 53 -10.07 -1.85 -12.58
CA GLY A 53 -10.84 -2.92 -11.98
C GLY A 53 -10.85 -4.14 -12.90
N ARG A 54 -10.20 -5.21 -12.44
CA ARG A 54 -10.36 -6.58 -12.91
C ARG A 54 -10.66 -7.44 -11.71
#